data_AF-A0A5U3FZP0-F1
#
_entry.id   AF-A0A5U3FZP0-F1
#
_cell.length_a   1.000
_cell.length_b   1.000
_cell.length_c   1.000
_cell.angle_alpha   90.00
_cell.angle_beta   90.00
_cell.angle_gamma   90.00
#
_symmetry.space_group_name_H-M   'P 1'
#
loop_
_entity.id
_entity.type
_entity.pdbx_description
1 polymer ?
#
loop_
_entity_poly.entity_id
_entity_poly.type
_entity_poly.pdbx_seq_one_letter_code
_entity_poly.pdbx_strand_id
1 'polypeptide(L)'
;MTDFNAFNEWLWSCDPGLAVKVQDWHAQWRAMLAHHNRYKLEKQTAFTIDGRYRVVVVDEGFALYNLMERSGNDGPMAIYQTPGEMFADLLAHSIRCSGSLSAEAFMEEASRLLIVCWQTWEAYAGGGNS
;
A
#
# COMPACT_ATOMS: atom_id res chain seq x y z
N MET A 1 19.12 -0.82 -1.14
CA MET A 1 17.93 -1.25 -0.37
C MET A 1 18.20 -2.68 0.03
N THR A 2 18.31 -2.99 1.32
CA THR A 2 18.57 -4.35 1.79
C THR A 2 17.23 -5.04 1.92
N ASP A 3 16.96 -6.03 1.07
CA ASP A 3 15.69 -6.77 1.10
C ASP A 3 15.75 -7.94 2.10
N PHE A 4 14.63 -8.64 2.28
CA PHE A 4 14.53 -9.78 3.20
C PHE A 4 15.57 -10.87 2.91
N ASN A 5 15.91 -11.10 1.63
CA ASN A 5 16.85 -12.15 1.25
C ASN A 5 18.26 -11.78 1.70
N ALA A 6 18.69 -10.53 1.47
CA ALA A 6 19.98 -10.05 1.94
C ALA A 6 20.09 -10.06 3.48
N PHE A 7 19.02 -9.74 4.19
CA PHE A 7 18.96 -9.87 5.65
C PHE A 7 19.05 -11.34 6.10
N ASN A 8 18.29 -12.23 5.46
CA ASN A 8 18.26 -13.64 5.84
C ASN A 8 19.61 -14.33 5.55
N GLU A 9 20.28 -14.00 4.45
CA GLU A 9 21.63 -14.49 4.15
C GLU A 9 22.67 -14.03 5.18
N TRP A 10 22.61 -12.76 5.59
CA TRP A 10 23.44 -12.28 6.70
C TRP A 10 23.13 -13.05 7.99
N LEU A 11 21.85 -13.28 8.28
CA LEU A 11 21.43 -14.01 9.48
C LEU A 11 21.92 -15.47 9.48
N TRP A 12 21.90 -16.13 8.32
CA TRP A 12 22.49 -17.46 8.12
C TRP A 12 24.00 -17.50 8.46
N SER A 13 24.72 -16.41 8.22
CA SER A 13 26.15 -16.31 8.56
C SER A 13 26.42 -16.10 10.05
N CYS A 14 25.45 -15.57 10.81
CA CYS A 14 25.60 -15.25 12.22
C CYS A 14 24.95 -16.29 13.15
N ASP A 15 23.72 -16.70 12.86
CA ASP A 15 22.94 -17.67 13.63
C ASP A 15 22.00 -18.47 12.70
N PRO A 16 22.44 -19.65 12.23
CA PRO A 16 21.62 -20.52 11.39
C PRO A 16 20.31 -20.97 12.06
N GLY A 17 20.30 -21.14 13.38
CA GLY A 17 19.11 -21.60 14.11
C GLY A 17 18.03 -20.53 14.15
N LEU A 18 18.43 -19.26 14.26
CA LEU A 18 17.53 -18.12 14.14
C LEU A 18 17.10 -17.88 12.69
N ALA A 19 18.00 -18.06 11.72
CA ALA A 19 17.70 -17.90 10.29
C ALA A 19 16.56 -18.81 9.82
N VAL A 20 16.56 -20.09 10.22
CA VAL A 20 15.46 -21.03 9.91
C VAL A 20 14.13 -20.51 10.44
N LYS A 21 14.08 -20.07 11.70
CA LYS A 21 12.85 -19.58 12.33
C LYS A 21 12.32 -18.33 11.65
N VAL A 22 13.21 -17.39 11.34
CA VAL A 22 12.85 -16.15 10.64
C VAL A 22 12.32 -16.44 9.24
N GLN A 23 12.93 -17.39 8.53
CA GLN A 23 12.46 -17.83 7.22
C GLN A 23 11.07 -18.49 7.30
N ASP A 24 10.84 -19.36 8.28
CA ASP A 24 9.53 -20.00 8.50
C ASP A 24 8.44 -18.97 8.85
N TRP A 25 8.75 -18.01 9.73
CA TRP A 25 7.83 -16.93 10.06
C TRP A 25 7.51 -16.04 8.87
N HIS A 26 8.53 -15.69 8.08
CA HIS A 26 8.32 -14.92 6.86
C HIS A 26 7.45 -15.68 5.85
N ALA A 27 7.65 -17.00 5.70
CA ALA A 27 6.82 -17.84 4.84
C ALA A 27 5.36 -17.91 5.32
N GLN A 28 5.14 -18.09 6.63
CA GLN A 28 3.80 -18.08 7.23
C GLN A 28 3.11 -16.73 7.05
N TRP A 29 3.84 -15.64 7.28
CA TRP A 29 3.35 -14.29 7.07
C TRP A 29 2.96 -14.04 5.61
N ARG A 30 3.81 -14.41 4.64
CA ARG A 30 3.47 -14.32 3.20
C ARG A 30 2.22 -15.15 2.84
N ALA A 31 2.09 -16.35 3.40
CA ALA A 31 0.91 -17.19 3.16
C ALA A 31 -0.37 -16.56 3.72
N MET A 32 -0.30 -15.96 4.91
CA MET A 32 -1.42 -15.25 5.53
C MET A 32 -1.85 -14.03 4.68
N LEU A 33 -0.88 -13.25 4.20
CA LEU A 33 -1.14 -12.11 3.33
C LEU A 33 -1.77 -12.52 1.99
N ALA A 34 -1.20 -13.53 1.33
CA ALA A 34 -1.73 -14.04 0.07
C ALA A 34 -3.16 -14.59 0.22
N HIS A 35 -3.53 -15.12 1.39
CA HIS A 35 -4.90 -15.53 1.68
C HIS A 35 -5.83 -14.34 1.86
N HIS A 36 -5.41 -13.30 2.59
CA HIS A 36 -6.20 -12.08 2.81
C HIS A 36 -6.45 -11.32 1.50
N ASN A 37 -5.48 -11.30 0.60
CA ASN A 37 -5.56 -10.54 -0.65
C ASN A 37 -6.28 -11.32 -1.77
N ARG A 38 -6.24 -12.66 -1.77
CA ARG A 38 -6.91 -13.49 -2.79
C ARG A 38 -8.42 -13.22 -2.91
N TYR A 39 -9.09 -12.98 -1.79
CA TYR A 39 -10.53 -12.68 -1.78
C TYR A 39 -10.89 -11.36 -2.49
N LYS A 40 -9.92 -10.44 -2.63
CA LYS A 40 -10.13 -9.11 -3.24
C LYS A 40 -9.84 -9.07 -4.74
N LEU A 41 -9.02 -9.99 -5.26
CA LEU A 41 -8.58 -10.01 -6.66
C LEU A 41 -9.67 -10.41 -7.67
N GLU A 42 -10.72 -11.11 -7.24
CA GLU A 42 -11.72 -11.69 -8.15
C GLU A 42 -12.74 -10.68 -8.72
N LYS A 43 -12.87 -9.48 -8.15
CA LYS A 43 -13.92 -8.51 -8.54
C LYS A 43 -13.43 -7.25 -9.24
N GLN A 44 -12.34 -6.64 -8.78
CA GLN A 44 -11.71 -5.47 -9.42
C GLN A 44 -10.22 -5.44 -9.06
N THR A 45 -9.35 -5.28 -10.04
CA THR A 45 -7.88 -5.31 -9.82
C THR A 45 -7.28 -3.93 -9.58
N ALA A 46 -8.03 -2.85 -9.81
CA ALA A 46 -7.55 -1.50 -9.58
C ALA A 46 -8.68 -0.50 -9.34
N PHE A 47 -8.37 0.56 -8.60
CA PHE A 47 -9.25 1.71 -8.39
C PHE A 47 -8.43 3.01 -8.32
N THR A 48 -9.10 4.15 -8.45
CA THR A 48 -8.44 5.47 -8.48
C THR A 48 -8.98 6.34 -7.37
N ILE A 49 -8.10 6.96 -6.59
CA ILE A 49 -8.42 7.86 -5.49
C ILE A 49 -8.13 9.29 -5.95
N ASP A 50 -9.14 10.15 -5.85
CA ASP A 50 -9.04 11.60 -6.08
C ASP A 50 -8.49 11.99 -7.47
N GLY A 51 -8.55 11.08 -8.46
CA GLY A 51 -7.97 11.27 -9.80
C GLY A 51 -6.43 11.39 -9.84
N ARG A 52 -5.76 11.36 -8.69
CA ARG A 52 -4.32 11.57 -8.54
C ARG A 52 -3.55 10.29 -8.25
N TYR A 53 -4.21 9.29 -7.67
CA TYR A 53 -3.58 8.05 -7.25
C TYR A 53 -4.30 6.85 -7.83
N ARG A 54 -3.56 5.92 -8.43
CA ARG A 54 -4.09 4.61 -8.82
C ARG A 54 -3.61 3.57 -7.83
N VAL A 55 -4.53 2.74 -7.36
CA VAL A 55 -4.24 1.58 -6.52
C VAL A 55 -4.48 0.33 -7.37
N VAL A 56 -3.49 -0.55 -7.44
CA VAL A 56 -3.60 -1.86 -8.08
C VAL A 56 -3.48 -2.93 -7.00
N VAL A 57 -4.41 -3.87 -6.97
CA VAL A 57 -4.33 -5.03 -6.08
C VAL A 57 -3.43 -6.07 -6.72
N VAL A 58 -2.35 -6.38 -6.02
CA VAL A 58 -1.33 -7.37 -6.37
C VAL A 58 -1.32 -8.46 -5.30
N ASP A 59 -0.62 -9.57 -5.54
CA ASP A 59 -0.55 -10.68 -4.59
C ASP A 59 -0.02 -10.22 -3.22
N GLU A 60 0.92 -9.28 -3.24
CA GLU A 60 1.55 -8.67 -2.06
C GLU A 60 0.72 -7.56 -1.40
N GLY A 61 -0.46 -7.21 -1.92
CA GLY A 61 -1.36 -6.21 -1.33
C GLY A 61 -1.77 -5.09 -2.28
N PHE A 62 -1.55 -3.85 -1.88
CA PHE A 62 -2.01 -2.66 -2.61
C PHE A 62 -0.82 -1.86 -3.14
N ALA A 63 -0.56 -1.97 -4.44
CA ALA A 63 0.44 -1.17 -5.12
C ALA A 63 -0.13 0.23 -5.42
N LEU A 64 0.46 1.26 -4.82
CA LEU A 64 0.04 2.66 -4.97
C LEU A 64 0.88 3.36 -6.04
N TYR A 65 0.24 4.01 -7.00
CA TYR A 65 0.87 4.76 -8.07
C TYR A 65 0.44 6.22 -8.02
N ASN A 66 1.39 7.15 -8.18
CA ASN A 66 1.12 8.57 -8.38
C ASN A 66 0.90 8.85 -9.88
N LEU A 67 -0.28 9.34 -10.26
CA LEU A 67 -0.62 9.66 -11.64
C LEU A 67 -0.12 11.06 -12.07
N MET A 68 0.35 11.86 -11.12
CA MET A 68 0.77 13.25 -11.35
C MET A 68 2.24 13.36 -11.77
N GLU A 69 3.04 12.31 -11.61
CA GLU A 69 4.44 12.30 -12.04
C GLU A 69 4.56 12.07 -13.55
N ARG A 70 5.12 13.05 -14.26
CA ARG A 70 5.20 13.07 -15.73
C ARG A 70 6.34 12.24 -16.34
N SER A 71 7.14 11.52 -15.55
CA SER A 71 8.39 10.94 -16.05
C SER A 71 8.63 9.50 -15.60
N GLY A 72 8.49 8.57 -16.54
CA GLY A 72 9.31 7.35 -16.70
C GLY A 72 9.42 6.36 -15.53
N ASN A 73 8.74 6.60 -14.42
CA ASN A 73 8.73 5.73 -13.26
C ASN A 73 7.42 4.93 -13.30
N ASP A 74 7.41 3.87 -14.11
CA ASP A 74 6.27 2.96 -14.25
C ASP A 74 6.03 2.10 -13.00
N GLY A 75 6.89 2.23 -11.99
CA GLY A 75 6.81 1.50 -10.73
C GLY A 75 5.84 2.12 -9.73
N PRO A 76 5.26 1.32 -8.82
CA PRO A 76 4.49 1.85 -7.71
C PRO A 76 5.38 2.67 -6.79
N MET A 77 4.81 3.69 -6.16
CA MET A 77 5.43 4.42 -5.06
C MET A 77 5.81 3.46 -3.92
N ALA A 78 4.89 2.56 -3.58
CA ALA A 78 5.04 1.53 -2.56
C ALA A 78 3.94 0.46 -2.70
N ILE A 79 4.15 -0.67 -2.04
CA ILE A 79 3.16 -1.75 -1.91
C ILE A 79 2.80 -1.88 -0.43
N TYR A 80 1.51 -1.80 -0.13
CA TYR A 80 0.99 -1.82 1.23
C TYR A 80 0.24 -3.11 1.52
N GLN A 81 0.43 -3.66 2.72
CA GLN A 81 -0.26 -4.86 3.14
C GLN A 81 -1.70 -4.57 3.58
N THR A 82 -1.96 -3.34 4.05
CA THR A 82 -3.29 -2.93 4.52
C THR A 82 -3.74 -1.63 3.87
N PRO A 83 -5.07 -1.43 3.69
CA PRO A 83 -5.60 -0.15 3.20
C PRO A 83 -5.27 1.02 4.13
N GLY A 84 -5.21 0.78 5.44
CA GLY A 84 -4.91 1.84 6.42
C GLY A 84 -3.53 2.46 6.24
N GLU A 85 -2.50 1.63 6.08
CA GLU A 85 -1.12 2.10 5.80
C GLU A 85 -1.06 2.87 4.48
N MET A 86 -1.70 2.33 3.43
CA MET A 86 -1.79 2.97 2.13
C MET A 86 -2.45 4.36 2.20
N PHE A 87 -3.57 4.49 2.91
CA PHE A 87 -4.26 5.77 3.03
C PHE A 87 -3.46 6.80 3.84
N ALA A 88 -2.75 6.37 4.88
CA ALA A 88 -1.90 7.25 5.68
C ALA A 88 -0.76 7.84 4.82
N ASP A 89 -0.09 7.00 4.04
CA ASP A 89 1.01 7.44 3.19
C ASP A 89 0.53 8.26 1.98
N LEU A 90 -0.60 7.89 1.38
CA LEU A 90 -1.25 8.68 0.33
C LEU A 90 -1.57 10.09 0.83
N LEU A 91 -2.15 10.20 2.03
CA LEU A 91 -2.45 11.48 2.67
C LEU A 91 -1.18 12.31 2.89
N ALA A 92 -0.15 11.71 3.49
CA ALA A 92 1.12 12.37 3.74
C ALA A 92 1.79 12.84 2.43
N HIS A 93 1.75 12.00 1.39
CA HIS A 93 2.27 12.35 0.07
C HIS A 93 1.49 13.50 -0.57
N SER A 94 0.16 13.42 -0.59
CA SER A 94 -0.71 14.44 -1.15
C SER A 94 -0.44 15.81 -0.54
N ILE A 95 -0.33 15.86 0.79
CA ILE A 95 -0.07 17.08 1.55
C ILE A 95 1.32 17.64 1.21
N ARG A 96 2.34 16.78 1.07
CA ARG A 96 3.68 17.22 0.62
C ARG A 96 3.66 17.83 -0.78
N CYS A 97 2.87 17.27 -1.70
CA CYS A 97 2.74 17.80 -3.06
C CYS A 97 1.95 19.11 -3.14
N SER A 98 1.03 19.35 -2.20
CA SER A 98 0.24 20.58 -2.12
C SER A 98 1.05 21.81 -1.66
N GLY A 99 2.29 21.63 -1.20
CA GLY A 99 3.18 22.72 -0.79
C GLY A 99 2.91 23.24 0.63
N SER A 100 3.29 24.49 0.89
CA SER A 100 3.11 25.11 2.22
C SER A 100 1.65 25.47 2.48
N LEU A 101 0.93 24.60 3.18
CA LEU A 101 -0.43 24.84 3.66
C LEU A 101 -0.42 25.54 5.02
N SER A 102 -1.37 26.44 5.26
CA SER A 102 -1.70 26.86 6.63
C SER A 102 -2.27 25.68 7.41
N ALA A 103 -2.30 25.74 8.75
CA ALA A 103 -2.91 24.69 9.56
C ALA A 103 -4.38 24.44 9.21
N GLU A 104 -5.13 25.50 8.92
CA GLU A 104 -6.53 25.43 8.48
C GLU A 104 -6.66 24.74 7.12
N ALA A 105 -5.89 25.18 6.11
CA ALA A 105 -5.91 24.58 4.78
C ALA A 105 -5.44 23.10 4.80
N PHE A 106 -4.52 22.75 5.70
CA PHE A 106 -4.12 21.37 5.96
C PHE A 106 -5.29 20.54 6.50
N MET A 107 -6.02 21.04 7.49
CA MET A 107 -7.15 20.34 8.08
C MET A 107 -8.28 20.12 7.07
N GLU A 108 -8.56 21.12 6.24
CA GLU A 108 -9.56 21.04 5.17
C GLU A 108 -9.18 20.00 4.12
N GLU A 109 -7.97 20.06 3.57
CA GLU A 109 -7.52 19.11 2.55
C GLU A 109 -7.41 17.69 3.13
N ALA A 110 -6.93 17.54 4.36
CA ALA A 110 -6.83 16.23 5.00
C ALA A 110 -8.22 15.61 5.21
N SER A 111 -9.18 16.39 5.68
CA SER A 111 -10.56 15.93 5.87
C SER A 111 -11.22 15.55 4.54
N ARG A 112 -11.08 16.39 3.51
CA ARG A 112 -11.58 16.11 2.17
C ARG A 112 -11.01 14.81 1.61
N LEU A 113 -9.68 14.62 1.73
CA LEU A 113 -9.01 13.45 1.18
C LEU A 113 -9.38 12.17 1.95
N LEU A 114 -9.52 12.23 3.28
CA LEU A 114 -10.01 11.10 4.07
C LEU A 114 -11.42 10.65 3.65
N ILE A 115 -12.32 11.60 3.38
CA ILE A 115 -13.67 11.30 2.87
C ILE A 115 -13.58 10.61 1.50
N VAL A 116 -12.77 11.12 0.58
CA VAL A 116 -12.58 10.53 -0.75
C VAL A 116 -12.00 9.11 -0.64
N CYS A 117 -11.00 8.90 0.22
CA CYS A 117 -10.43 7.58 0.48
C CYS A 117 -11.50 6.60 0.98
N TRP A 118 -12.31 7.01 1.96
CA TRP A 118 -13.39 6.18 2.50
C TRP A 118 -14.45 5.85 1.45
N GLN A 119 -14.95 6.83 0.69
CA GLN A 119 -15.95 6.60 -0.35
C GLN A 119 -15.44 5.67 -1.45
N THR A 120 -14.19 5.87 -1.89
CA THR A 120 -13.56 5.02 -2.91
C THR A 120 -13.38 3.60 -2.40
N TRP A 121 -12.99 3.45 -1.12
CA TRP A 121 -12.86 2.14 -0.49
C TRP A 121 -14.19 1.42 -0.34
N GLU A 122 -15.24 2.09 0.12
CA GLU A 122 -16.58 1.52 0.23
C GLU A 122 -17.13 1.10 -1.14
N ALA A 123 -16.94 1.91 -2.18
CA ALA A 123 -17.32 1.54 -3.54
C ALA A 123 -16.56 0.29 -4.03
N TYR A 124 -15.26 0.22 -3.73
CA TYR A 124 -14.40 -0.90 -4.09
C TYR A 124 -14.70 -2.18 -3.31
N ALA A 125 -14.84 -2.09 -1.98
CA ALA A 125 -15.03 -3.22 -1.08
C ALA A 125 -16.50 -3.66 -0.94
N GLY A 126 -17.44 -2.72 -1.06
CA GLY A 126 -18.88 -2.91 -0.88
C GLY A 126 -19.66 -3.22 -2.17
N GLY A 127 -19.07 -3.02 -3.35
CA GLY A 127 -19.67 -3.34 -4.67
C GLY A 127 -19.93 -4.82 -4.94
N GLY A 128 -19.85 -5.68 -3.92
CA GLY A 128 -20.04 -7.13 -4.01
C GLY A 128 -21.47 -7.63 -3.83
N ASN A 129 -22.42 -6.76 -3.47
CA ASN A 129 -23.85 -7.08 -3.32
C ASN A 129 -24.69 -6.24 -4.31
N SER A 130 -24.77 -6.68 -5.57
CA SER A 130 -25.80 -6.27 -6.52
C SER A 130 -26.08 -7.41 -7.49
#